data_AF-A0A3L6JIJ9-F1
#
_entry.id   AF-A0A3L6JIJ9-F1
#
_cell.length_a   1.000
_cell.length_b   1.000
_cell.length_c   1.000
_cell.angle_alpha   90.00
_cell.angle_beta   90.00
_cell.angle_gamma   90.00
#
_symmetry.space_group_name_H-M   'P 1'
#
loop_
_entity.id
_entity.type
_entity.pdbx_description
1 polymer ?
#
loop_
_entity_poly.entity_id
_entity_poly.type
_entity_poly.pdbx_seq_one_letter_code
_entity_poly.pdbx_strand_id
1 'polypeptide(L)'
;MTDPDESYPVNTIPALAWALDLYFKAGGAFKEGGVVELVFPAGNHKEVMRKKGEHENILWMSKKNLYVRARCNYDKGCSFNSERIDGGNREALKGLSWDQSNDRAFFIAVRKWLIRLKFDFVTLIRALNTMCDKRVELPLTTKYGRSFKKFDEYRKNKWPEDATPDNRDRFLEEVLVRVSFWIQSAAQVNALKD
;
A
#
# COMPACT_ATOMS: atom_id res chain seq x y z
N MET A 1 -7.59 -5.74 -18.69
CA MET A 1 -7.07 -4.87 -17.62
C MET A 1 -7.90 -5.15 -16.39
N THR A 2 -7.26 -5.53 -15.29
CA THR A 2 -7.91 -5.56 -13.98
C THR A 2 -8.39 -4.15 -13.65
N ASP A 3 -9.55 -4.02 -13.01
CA ASP A 3 -10.03 -2.74 -12.52
C ASP A 3 -8.93 -2.09 -11.63
N PRO A 4 -8.42 -0.89 -11.96
CA PRO A 4 -7.40 -0.22 -11.15
C PRO A 4 -7.80 -0.06 -9.68
N ASP A 5 -9.10 0.06 -9.40
CA ASP A 5 -9.64 0.14 -8.04
C ASP A 5 -9.46 -1.16 -7.24
N GLU A 6 -9.25 -2.30 -7.91
CA GLU A 6 -9.01 -3.60 -7.28
C GLU A 6 -7.51 -3.90 -7.07
N SER A 7 -6.62 -3.04 -7.55
CA SER A 7 -5.17 -3.21 -7.39
C SER A 7 -4.73 -3.06 -5.93
N TYR A 8 -3.99 -4.05 -5.38
CA TYR A 8 -3.52 -3.97 -3.99
C TYR A 8 -2.61 -2.76 -3.70
N PRO A 9 -1.65 -2.37 -4.57
CA PRO A 9 -0.92 -1.12 -4.42
C PRO A 9 -1.82 0.11 -4.23
N VAL A 10 -2.86 0.26 -5.05
CA VAL A 10 -3.80 1.38 -5.02
C VAL A 10 -4.58 1.45 -3.70
N ASN A 11 -4.79 0.31 -3.03
CA ASN A 11 -5.54 0.26 -1.77
C ASN A 11 -4.63 0.23 -0.52
N THR A 12 -3.39 -0.26 -0.64
CA THR A 12 -2.46 -0.42 0.50
C THR A 12 -1.55 0.80 0.67
N ILE A 13 -0.99 1.34 -0.42
CA ILE A 13 -0.01 2.43 -0.35
C ILE A 13 -0.64 3.71 0.24
N PRO A 14 -1.86 4.14 -0.18
CA PRO A 14 -2.51 5.30 0.43
C PRO A 14 -2.79 5.11 1.92
N ALA A 15 -3.34 3.96 2.30
CA ALA A 15 -3.62 3.65 3.69
C ALA A 15 -2.35 3.69 4.56
N LEU A 16 -1.24 3.18 4.02
CA LEU A 16 0.05 3.25 4.68
C LEU A 16 0.57 4.69 4.77
N ALA A 17 0.49 5.49 3.71
CA ALA A 17 0.90 6.89 3.73
C ALA A 17 0.13 7.69 4.79
N TRP A 18 -1.20 7.51 4.83
CA TRP A 18 -2.06 8.14 5.84
C TRP A 18 -1.72 7.68 7.26
N ALA A 19 -1.47 6.39 7.46
CA ALA A 19 -1.08 5.86 8.75
C ALA A 19 0.29 6.38 9.19
N LEU A 20 1.24 6.53 8.28
CA LEU A 20 2.56 7.09 8.57
C LEU A 20 2.47 8.57 8.96
N ASP A 21 1.61 9.36 8.29
CA ASP A 21 1.35 10.74 8.71
C ASP A 21 0.85 10.81 10.16
N LEU A 22 -0.13 9.96 10.54
CA LEU A 22 -0.61 9.87 11.91
C LEU A 22 0.49 9.37 12.88
N TYR A 23 1.27 8.37 12.48
CA TYR A 23 2.40 7.83 13.24
C TYR A 23 3.40 8.92 13.61
N PHE A 24 3.78 9.76 12.64
CA PHE A 24 4.74 10.84 12.86
C PHE A 24 4.16 12.01 13.64
N LYS A 25 2.89 12.35 13.43
CA LYS A 25 2.17 13.36 14.24
C LYS A 25 2.08 12.96 15.71
N ALA A 26 2.02 11.66 16.00
CA ALA A 26 2.04 11.11 17.36
C ALA A 26 3.45 11.01 17.97
N GLY A 27 4.50 11.52 17.30
CA GLY A 27 5.87 11.45 17.80
C GLY A 27 6.54 10.09 17.60
N GLY A 28 6.03 9.27 16.68
CA GLY A 28 6.58 7.95 16.38
C GLY A 28 8.08 7.98 16.04
N ALA A 29 8.84 7.11 16.68
CA ALA A 29 10.28 7.03 16.51
C ALA A 29 10.65 6.56 15.10
N PHE A 30 11.43 7.36 14.39
CA PHE A 30 11.99 6.99 13.10
C PHE A 30 13.38 7.54 12.98
N LYS A 31 14.34 6.61 12.92
CA LYS A 31 15.72 6.94 12.61
C LYS A 31 15.81 7.02 11.10
N GLU A 32 15.84 8.25 10.57
CA GLU A 32 16.04 8.48 9.15
C GLU A 32 17.39 7.86 8.74
N GLY A 33 17.31 6.73 8.05
CA GLY A 33 18.47 6.02 7.50
C GLY A 33 18.72 6.41 6.05
N GLY A 34 19.52 5.62 5.35
CA GLY A 34 19.60 5.70 3.88
C GLY A 34 18.26 5.44 3.21
N VAL A 35 18.09 5.93 1.99
CA VAL A 35 16.86 5.69 1.20
C VAL A 35 16.73 4.19 0.95
N VAL A 36 15.69 3.57 1.52
CA VAL A 36 15.32 2.19 1.23
C VAL A 36 14.21 2.24 0.17
N GLU A 37 14.57 2.02 -1.09
CA GLU A 37 13.62 1.90 -2.18
C GLU A 37 13.03 0.48 -2.22
N LEU A 38 11.74 0.37 -2.51
CA LEU A 38 11.04 -0.86 -2.82
C LEU A 38 10.62 -0.81 -4.29
N VAL A 39 11.11 -1.75 -5.08
CA VAL A 39 10.93 -1.75 -6.55
C VAL A 39 9.93 -2.85 -6.91
N PHE A 40 8.91 -2.49 -7.67
CA PHE A 40 7.91 -3.40 -8.20
C PHE A 40 8.01 -3.47 -9.73
N PRO A 41 8.04 -4.67 -10.33
CA PRO A 41 8.04 -4.80 -11.78
C PRO A 41 6.71 -4.31 -12.37
N ALA A 42 6.80 -3.60 -13.50
CA ALA A 42 5.68 -2.97 -14.20
C ALA A 42 5.77 -3.16 -15.73
N GLY A 43 6.49 -4.18 -16.19
CA GLY A 43 6.61 -4.52 -17.61
C GLY A 43 7.99 -4.28 -18.18
N ASN A 44 8.06 -4.19 -19.52
CA ASN A 44 9.32 -4.10 -20.25
C ASN A 44 9.27 -2.96 -21.26
N HIS A 45 10.37 -2.22 -21.37
CA HIS A 45 10.61 -1.35 -22.51
C HIS A 45 10.95 -2.21 -23.72
N LYS A 46 10.20 -2.06 -24.81
CA LYS A 46 10.43 -2.81 -26.05
C LYS A 46 10.63 -1.86 -27.22
N GLU A 47 11.65 -2.14 -28.02
CA GLU A 47 11.89 -1.49 -29.31
C GLU A 47 11.99 -2.55 -30.39
N VAL A 48 11.26 -2.36 -31.50
CA VAL A 48 11.21 -3.34 -32.60
C VAL A 48 10.94 -4.75 -32.05
N MET A 49 9.95 -4.85 -31.15
CA MET A 49 9.53 -6.07 -30.42
C MET A 49 10.58 -6.73 -29.51
N ARG A 50 11.79 -6.19 -29.39
CA ARG A 50 12.85 -6.72 -28.49
C ARG A 50 12.85 -5.99 -27.16
N LYS A 51 12.97 -6.72 -26.05
CA LYS A 51 13.16 -6.15 -24.71
C LYS A 51 14.50 -5.40 -24.66
N LYS A 52 14.47 -4.15 -24.23
CA LYS A 52 15.65 -3.28 -24.05
C LYS A 52 15.87 -2.89 -22.60
N GLY A 53 14.80 -2.83 -21.82
CA GLY A 53 14.82 -2.48 -20.40
C GLY A 53 13.58 -2.95 -19.68
N GLU A 54 13.48 -2.55 -18.42
CA GLU A 54 12.38 -2.86 -17.52
C GLU A 54 11.69 -1.58 -17.09
N HIS A 55 10.38 -1.72 -16.91
CA HIS A 55 9.53 -0.72 -16.31
C HIS A 55 9.32 -1.11 -14.84
N GLU A 56 9.47 -0.14 -13.95
CA GLU A 56 9.45 -0.35 -12.52
C GLU A 56 8.63 0.75 -11.83
N ASN A 57 7.81 0.37 -10.85
CA ASN A 57 7.25 1.31 -9.88
C ASN A 57 8.11 1.29 -8.63
N ILE A 58 8.64 2.44 -8.25
CA ILE A 58 9.55 2.59 -7.11
C ILE A 58 8.80 3.29 -5.99
N LEU A 59 8.71 2.64 -4.82
CA LEU A 59 8.15 3.17 -3.58
C LEU A 59 9.30 3.50 -2.62
N TRP A 60 9.29 4.69 -2.01
CA TRP A 60 10.28 5.04 -1.00
C TRP A 60 9.73 6.07 0.00
N MET A 61 10.47 6.26 1.08
CA MET A 61 10.22 7.34 2.04
C MET A 61 11.24 8.45 1.91
N SER A 62 10.79 9.69 2.03
CA SER A 62 11.66 10.87 2.12
C SER A 62 10.98 11.92 3.00
N LYS A 63 11.72 12.51 3.94
CA LYS A 63 11.20 13.54 4.85
C LYS A 63 9.88 13.11 5.51
N LYS A 64 9.82 11.86 6.00
CA LYS A 64 8.64 11.24 6.63
C LYS A 64 7.40 11.07 5.75
N ASN A 65 7.51 11.29 4.44
CA ASN A 65 6.42 11.09 3.48
C ASN A 65 6.70 9.88 2.59
N LEU A 66 5.63 9.21 2.14
CA LEU A 66 5.68 8.08 1.24
C LEU A 66 5.51 8.57 -0.21
N TYR A 67 6.37 8.11 -1.12
CA TYR A 67 6.35 8.51 -2.51
C TYR A 67 6.43 7.31 -3.44
N VAL A 68 5.81 7.45 -4.60
CA VAL A 68 5.85 6.48 -5.70
C VAL A 68 6.27 7.18 -6.99
N ARG A 69 6.98 6.48 -7.86
CA ARG A 69 7.18 6.90 -9.26
C ARG A 69 7.29 5.69 -10.17
N ALA A 70 6.81 5.83 -11.39
CA ALA A 70 7.11 4.91 -12.48
C ALA A 70 8.43 5.31 -13.15
N ARG A 71 9.29 4.33 -13.43
CA ARG A 71 10.60 4.52 -14.04
C ARG A 71 10.88 3.44 -15.07
N CYS A 72 11.35 3.85 -16.25
CA CYS A 72 12.03 2.99 -17.21
C CYS A 72 13.54 3.03 -16.92
N ASN A 73 14.17 1.85 -16.82
CA ASN A 73 15.61 1.77 -16.57
C ASN A 73 16.48 1.92 -17.83
N TYR A 74 15.87 1.94 -19.02
CA TYR A 74 16.56 2.05 -20.30
C TYR A 74 16.49 3.46 -20.90
N ASP A 75 15.30 4.07 -20.93
CA ASP A 75 15.07 5.38 -21.56
C ASP A 75 14.43 6.39 -20.60
N LYS A 76 15.11 7.53 -20.41
CA LYS A 76 14.64 8.64 -19.57
C LYS A 76 13.47 9.42 -20.21
N GLY A 77 13.32 9.37 -21.53
CA GLY A 77 12.21 9.97 -22.27
C GLY A 77 10.99 9.05 -22.42
N CYS A 78 11.06 7.82 -21.90
CA CYS A 78 9.97 6.85 -22.02
C CYS A 78 8.67 7.40 -21.38
N SER A 79 7.55 7.26 -22.09
CA SER A 79 6.23 7.69 -21.63
C SER A 79 5.71 6.93 -20.39
N PHE A 80 6.35 5.81 -20.05
CA PHE A 80 6.10 5.10 -18.80
C PHE A 80 6.59 5.87 -17.57
N ASN A 81 7.60 6.73 -17.72
CA ASN A 81 8.14 7.51 -16.61
C ASN A 81 7.07 8.45 -16.04
N SER A 82 6.98 8.53 -14.72
CA SER A 82 6.13 9.50 -14.04
C SER A 82 6.95 10.47 -13.21
N GLU A 83 6.36 11.63 -12.91
CA GLU A 83 6.83 12.44 -11.81
C GLU A 83 6.62 11.73 -10.46
N ARG A 84 7.12 12.35 -9.39
CA ARG A 84 6.92 11.87 -8.03
C ARG A 84 5.46 12.01 -7.63
N ILE A 85 4.81 10.89 -7.33
CA ILE A 85 3.44 10.80 -6.82
C ILE A 85 3.48 10.70 -5.30
N ASP A 86 2.61 11.45 -4.63
CA ASP A 86 2.35 11.28 -3.19
C ASP A 86 1.67 9.94 -2.94
N GLY A 87 2.23 9.11 -2.06
CA GLY A 87 1.70 7.78 -1.77
C GLY A 87 0.27 7.82 -1.20
N GLY A 88 -0.16 8.92 -0.59
CA GLY A 88 -1.50 9.15 -0.10
C GLY A 88 -2.53 9.51 -1.19
N ASN A 89 -2.10 9.83 -2.41
CA ASN A 89 -2.98 10.17 -3.52
C ASN A 89 -3.39 8.90 -4.30
N ARG A 90 -4.50 8.30 -3.88
CA ARG A 90 -5.05 7.07 -4.46
C ARG A 90 -5.32 7.18 -5.96
N GLU A 91 -5.92 8.28 -6.42
CA GLU A 91 -6.28 8.45 -7.82
C GLU A 91 -5.05 8.57 -8.73
N ALA A 92 -4.00 9.26 -8.27
CA ALA A 92 -2.74 9.30 -9.01
C ALA A 92 -2.09 7.92 -9.12
N LEU A 93 -2.18 7.08 -8.08
CA LEU A 93 -1.63 5.72 -8.11
C LEU A 93 -2.37 4.78 -9.07
N LYS A 94 -3.67 5.01 -9.33
CA LYS A 94 -4.42 4.26 -10.36
C LYS A 94 -3.87 4.47 -11.76
N GLY A 95 -3.23 5.60 -12.02
CA GLY A 95 -2.61 5.93 -13.30
C GLY A 95 -1.35 5.12 -13.61
N LEU A 96 -0.79 4.39 -12.64
CA LEU A 96 0.39 3.55 -12.83
C LEU A 96 0.00 2.13 -13.26
N SER A 97 0.82 1.51 -14.11
CA SER A 97 0.64 0.09 -14.44
C SER A 97 1.16 -0.78 -13.30
N TRP A 98 0.25 -1.55 -12.69
CA TRP A 98 0.55 -2.50 -11.62
C TRP A 98 0.44 -3.96 -12.06
N ASP A 99 0.18 -4.22 -13.35
CA ASP A 99 -0.23 -5.53 -13.88
C ASP A 99 0.78 -6.66 -13.64
N GLN A 100 2.05 -6.32 -13.40
CA GLN A 100 3.11 -7.30 -13.10
C GLN A 100 3.47 -7.40 -11.62
N SER A 101 2.85 -6.59 -10.76
CA SER A 101 3.01 -6.70 -9.32
C SER A 101 2.25 -7.93 -8.84
N ASN A 102 2.97 -9.04 -8.66
CA ASN A 102 2.38 -10.28 -8.16
C ASN A 102 1.78 -10.04 -6.76
N ASP A 103 0.46 -10.21 -6.67
CA ASP A 103 -0.39 -10.17 -5.48
C ASP A 103 0.22 -10.75 -4.21
N ARG A 104 0.77 -11.98 -4.27
CA ARG A 104 1.37 -12.64 -3.10
C ARG A 104 2.73 -12.04 -2.75
N ALA A 105 3.49 -11.64 -3.76
CA ALA A 105 4.80 -11.04 -3.55
C ALA A 105 4.69 -9.60 -2.99
N PHE A 106 3.63 -8.88 -3.33
CA PHE A 106 3.40 -7.50 -2.93
C PHE A 106 3.40 -7.34 -1.40
N PHE A 107 2.54 -8.06 -0.68
CA PHE A 107 2.45 -7.92 0.78
C PHE A 107 3.73 -8.37 1.49
N ILE A 108 4.37 -9.43 1.00
CA ILE A 108 5.67 -9.90 1.52
C ILE A 108 6.73 -8.79 1.35
N ALA A 109 6.77 -8.15 0.19
CA ALA A 109 7.73 -7.10 -0.13
C ALA A 109 7.51 -5.85 0.74
N VAL A 110 6.26 -5.39 0.85
CA VAL A 110 5.89 -4.25 1.71
C VAL A 110 6.17 -4.56 3.18
N ARG A 111 5.84 -5.75 3.67
CA ARG A 111 6.18 -6.20 5.03
C ARG A 111 7.68 -6.10 5.29
N LYS A 112 8.50 -6.73 4.44
CA LYS A 112 9.96 -6.74 4.60
C LYS A 112 10.53 -5.32 4.61
N TRP A 113 9.98 -4.45 3.75
CA TRP A 113 10.37 -3.05 3.68
C TRP A 113 10.01 -2.29 4.97
N LEU A 114 8.79 -2.43 5.50
CA LEU A 114 8.38 -1.82 6.77
C LEU A 114 9.22 -2.29 7.98
N ILE A 115 9.54 -3.58 8.05
CA ILE A 115 10.42 -4.12 9.10
C ILE A 115 11.81 -3.49 9.00
N ARG A 116 12.35 -3.33 7.79
CA ARG A 116 13.66 -2.72 7.55
C ARG A 116 13.72 -1.25 7.94
N LEU A 117 12.58 -0.54 7.88
CA LEU A 117 12.44 0.84 8.34
C LEU A 117 12.38 0.98 9.87
N LYS A 118 12.26 -0.14 10.62
CA LYS A 118 12.33 -0.19 12.08
C LYS A 118 11.34 0.73 12.80
N PHE A 119 10.12 0.83 12.29
CA PHE A 119 9.04 1.50 13.00
C PHE A 119 8.71 0.79 14.31
N ASP A 120 8.26 1.55 15.31
CA ASP A 120 7.58 0.97 16.46
C ASP A 120 6.32 0.22 16.01
N PHE A 121 6.32 -1.10 16.22
CA PHE A 121 5.32 -2.01 15.70
C PHE A 121 3.92 -1.68 16.23
N VAL A 122 3.78 -1.47 17.54
CA VAL A 122 2.47 -1.24 18.17
C VAL A 122 1.87 0.08 17.68
N THR A 123 2.69 1.13 17.60
CA THR A 123 2.26 2.44 17.13
C THR A 123 1.88 2.41 15.65
N LEU A 124 2.63 1.68 14.81
CA LEU A 124 2.29 1.51 13.40
C LEU A 124 0.94 0.79 13.21
N ILE A 125 0.72 -0.32 13.92
CA ILE A 125 -0.56 -1.07 13.85
C ILE A 125 -1.73 -0.21 14.33
N ARG A 126 -1.54 0.56 15.42
CA ARG A 126 -2.57 1.49 15.90
C ARG A 126 -2.88 2.56 14.86
N ALA A 127 -1.86 3.14 14.24
CA ALA A 127 -2.04 4.16 13.22
C ALA A 127 -2.80 3.63 11.99
N LEU A 128 -2.48 2.41 11.54
CA LEU A 128 -3.21 1.72 10.46
C LEU A 128 -4.69 1.54 10.83
N ASN A 129 -4.97 0.99 12.02
CA ASN A 129 -6.36 0.80 12.46
C ASN A 129 -7.14 2.11 12.51
N THR A 130 -6.55 3.16 13.10
CA THR A 130 -7.18 4.47 13.20
C THR A 130 -7.43 5.09 11.83
N MET A 131 -6.49 4.99 10.90
CA MET A 131 -6.67 5.59 9.57
C MET A 131 -7.68 4.82 8.72
N CYS A 132 -7.74 3.49 8.83
CA CYS A 132 -8.79 2.70 8.18
C CYS A 132 -10.19 3.10 8.66
N ASP A 133 -10.37 3.39 9.95
CA ASP A 133 -11.66 3.87 10.47
C ASP A 133 -11.94 5.32 10.07
N LYS A 134 -10.93 6.20 10.09
CA LYS A 134 -11.11 7.61 9.73
C LYS A 134 -11.44 7.84 8.26
N ARG A 135 -10.87 7.02 7.37
CA ARG A 135 -10.99 7.17 5.91
C ARG A 135 -12.19 6.44 5.32
N VAL A 136 -13.00 5.79 6.14
CA VAL A 136 -14.19 5.06 5.69
C VAL A 136 -15.43 5.57 6.42
N GLU A 137 -16.53 5.68 5.70
CA GLU A 137 -17.86 5.89 6.27
C GLU A 137 -18.30 4.64 7.02
N LEU A 138 -18.61 4.81 8.30
CA LEU A 138 -18.92 3.73 9.23
C LEU A 138 -20.38 3.85 9.71
N PRO A 139 -21.12 2.73 9.86
CA PRO A 139 -20.69 1.36 9.59
C PRO A 139 -20.51 1.09 8.09
N LEU A 140 -19.50 0.29 7.72
CA LEU A 140 -19.27 -0.10 6.33
C LEU A 140 -20.12 -1.32 5.98
N THR A 141 -21.03 -1.19 5.02
CA THR A 141 -21.73 -2.31 4.39
C THR A 141 -21.04 -2.65 3.07
N THR A 142 -20.50 -3.86 2.95
CA THR A 142 -19.80 -4.29 1.73
C THR A 142 -20.78 -4.50 0.57
N LYS A 143 -20.27 -4.59 -0.66
CA LYS A 143 -21.09 -4.93 -1.85
C LYS A 143 -21.84 -6.27 -1.75
N TYR A 144 -21.46 -7.12 -0.79
CA TYR A 144 -22.08 -8.42 -0.51
C TYR A 144 -23.10 -8.37 0.64
N GLY A 145 -23.45 -7.18 1.15
CA GLY A 145 -24.49 -6.98 2.17
C GLY A 145 -24.03 -7.23 3.62
N ARG A 146 -22.74 -7.48 3.87
CA ARG A 146 -22.22 -7.64 5.23
C ARG A 146 -21.78 -6.30 5.81
N SER A 147 -22.22 -5.98 7.02
CA SER A 147 -21.88 -4.73 7.71
C SER A 147 -20.84 -4.93 8.81
N PHE A 148 -19.96 -3.94 8.97
CA PHE A 148 -18.92 -3.89 10.00
C PHE A 148 -18.89 -2.50 10.65
N LYS A 149 -18.82 -2.43 11.99
CA LYS A 149 -18.86 -1.15 12.71
C LYS A 149 -17.54 -0.38 12.62
N LYS A 150 -16.43 -1.09 12.44
CA LYS A 150 -15.07 -0.56 12.36
C LYS A 150 -14.12 -1.59 11.73
N PHE A 151 -12.95 -1.15 11.32
CA PHE A 151 -11.90 -1.98 10.74
C PHE A 151 -11.44 -3.10 11.67
N ASP A 152 -11.37 -2.86 12.98
CA ASP A 152 -10.96 -3.90 13.94
C ASP A 152 -11.93 -5.10 13.96
N GLU A 153 -13.22 -4.86 13.74
CA GLU A 153 -14.22 -5.91 13.61
C GLU A 153 -14.05 -6.67 12.29
N TYR A 154 -13.85 -5.93 11.20
CA TYR A 154 -13.60 -6.50 9.88
C TYR A 154 -12.36 -7.37 9.85
N ARG A 155 -11.22 -6.87 10.36
CA ARG A 155 -9.94 -7.57 10.25
C ARG A 155 -9.97 -8.89 11.03
N LYS A 156 -10.63 -8.95 12.21
CA LYS A 156 -10.69 -10.15 13.05
C LYS A 156 -11.55 -11.29 12.45
N ASN A 157 -12.34 -11.01 11.42
CA ASN A 157 -13.16 -12.01 10.77
C ASN A 157 -12.30 -13.05 10.01
N LYS A 158 -12.34 -14.31 10.47
CA LYS A 158 -11.52 -15.41 9.94
C LYS A 158 -10.02 -15.09 9.99
N TRP A 159 -9.56 -14.58 11.14
CA TRP A 159 -8.15 -14.30 11.38
C TRP A 159 -7.33 -15.61 11.47
N PRO A 160 -6.18 -15.72 10.78
CA PRO A 160 -5.34 -16.91 10.85
C PRO A 160 -4.75 -17.14 12.26
N GLU A 161 -4.67 -18.40 12.70
CA GLU A 161 -4.13 -18.76 14.03
C GLU A 161 -2.64 -18.44 14.19
N ASP A 162 -1.88 -18.47 13.09
CA ASP A 162 -0.43 -18.21 13.04
C ASP A 162 -0.07 -16.71 13.00
N ALA A 163 -1.05 -15.84 12.75
CA ALA A 163 -0.89 -14.39 12.70
C ALA A 163 -1.02 -13.77 14.10
N THR A 164 -0.12 -14.10 15.02
CA THR A 164 -0.13 -13.61 16.41
C THR A 164 0.84 -12.43 16.61
N PRO A 165 0.65 -11.59 17.65
CA PRO A 165 1.59 -10.51 17.97
C PRO A 165 3.04 -10.98 18.20
N ASP A 166 3.24 -12.24 18.61
CA ASP A 166 4.56 -12.85 18.77
C ASP A 166 5.21 -13.18 17.42
N ASN A 167 4.40 -13.46 16.40
CA ASN A 167 4.81 -13.58 15.01
C ASN A 167 4.58 -12.27 14.25
N ARG A 168 5.35 -11.23 14.61
CA ARG A 168 5.19 -9.86 14.08
C ARG A 168 5.17 -9.78 12.56
N ASP A 169 5.98 -10.59 11.89
CA ASP A 169 6.06 -10.63 10.43
C ASP A 169 4.74 -11.10 9.82
N ARG A 170 4.24 -12.25 10.28
CA ARG A 170 2.96 -12.80 9.80
C ARG A 170 1.79 -11.89 10.17
N PHE A 171 1.80 -11.34 11.38
CA PHE A 171 0.78 -10.41 11.85
C PHE A 171 0.72 -9.16 10.99
N LEU A 172 1.87 -8.53 10.69
CA LEU A 172 1.91 -7.32 9.87
C LEU A 172 1.43 -7.60 8.45
N GLU A 173 1.86 -8.72 7.85
CA GLU A 173 1.39 -9.13 6.52
C GLU A 173 -0.13 -9.25 6.48
N GLU A 174 -0.72 -9.96 7.44
CA GLU A 174 -2.16 -10.15 7.52
C GLU A 174 -2.88 -8.81 7.73
N VAL A 175 -2.35 -7.92 8.59
CA VAL A 175 -2.92 -6.56 8.74
C VAL A 175 -2.91 -5.82 7.40
N LEU A 176 -1.80 -5.82 6.65
CA LEU A 176 -1.70 -5.14 5.35
C LEU A 176 -2.71 -5.69 4.34
N VAL A 177 -2.91 -7.02 4.31
CA VAL A 177 -3.93 -7.66 3.49
C VAL A 177 -5.32 -7.14 3.85
N ARG A 178 -5.66 -7.11 5.14
CA ARG A 178 -6.98 -6.60 5.60
C ARG A 178 -7.16 -5.12 5.31
N VAL A 179 -6.11 -4.31 5.47
CA VAL A 179 -6.14 -2.88 5.12
C VAL A 179 -6.48 -2.72 3.63
N SER A 180 -5.79 -3.44 2.75
CA SER A 180 -6.05 -3.40 1.30
C SER A 180 -7.52 -3.69 0.98
N PHE A 181 -8.05 -4.80 1.50
CA PHE A 181 -9.43 -5.20 1.21
C PHE A 181 -10.47 -4.28 1.87
N TRP A 182 -10.15 -3.67 3.01
CA TRP A 182 -11.04 -2.71 3.67
C TRP A 182 -11.22 -1.45 2.81
N ILE A 183 -10.11 -0.88 2.33
CA ILE A 183 -10.14 0.29 1.45
C ILE A 183 -10.81 -0.04 0.11
N GLN A 184 -10.48 -1.19 -0.48
CA GLN A 184 -11.14 -1.66 -1.70
C GLN A 184 -12.65 -1.82 -1.50
N SER A 185 -13.07 -2.43 -0.38
CA SER A 185 -14.50 -2.64 -0.08
C SER A 185 -15.23 -1.33 0.12
N ALA A 186 -14.59 -0.34 0.77
CA ALA A 186 -15.15 0.99 0.94
C ALA A 186 -15.28 1.72 -0.40
N ALA A 187 -14.25 1.67 -1.26
CA ALA A 187 -14.29 2.27 -2.59
C ALA A 187 -15.41 1.66 -3.46
N GLN A 188 -15.59 0.34 -3.44
CA GLN A 188 -16.63 -0.36 -4.20
C GLN A 188 -18.07 0.05 -3.86
N VAL A 189 -18.30 0.65 -2.68
CA VAL A 189 -19.62 1.12 -2.24
C VAL A 189 -19.65 2.63 -2.03
N ASN A 190 -18.65 3.36 -2.55
CA ASN A 190 -18.50 4.81 -2.40
C ASN A 190 -18.50 5.30 -0.94
N ALA A 191 -17.97 4.50 -0.02
CA ALA A 191 -17.84 4.81 1.40
C ALA A 191 -16.43 5.29 1.78
N LEU A 192 -15.53 5.49 0.81
CA LEU A 192 -14.20 6.03 1.06
C LEU A 192 -14.30 7.56 1.17
N LYS A 193 -13.72 8.13 2.23
CA LYS A 193 -13.68 9.57 2.47
C LYS A 193 -12.43 10.19 1.85
N ASP A 194 -12.60 11.37 1.28
CA ASP A 194 -11.51 12.22 0.77
C ASP A 194 -10.48 12.61 1.84
#